data_AF-A0A966MGS9-F1
#
_entry.id   AF-A0A966MGS9-F1
#
_cell.length_a   1.000
_cell.length_b   1.000
_cell.length_c   1.000
_cell.angle_alpha   90.00
_cell.angle_beta   90.00
_cell.angle_gamma   90.00
#
_symmetry.space_group_name_H-M   'P 1'
#
loop_
_entity.id
_entity.type
_entity.pdbx_description
1 polymer ?
#
loop_
_entity_poly.entity_id
_entity_poly.type
_entity_poly.pdbx_seq_one_letter_code
_entity_poly.pdbx_strand_id
1 'polypeptide(L)'
;MTAQTQLQAARTLYPRLLSNPHTVSIDTFHGWFGRLLAGAPVSMGAQSGFTLREDAKRLQEECLEDWWASMPSDILQQYEYLIDQLGSAQANQFLFGTHGLVQQKGAWVFFKKACEARGEGVTQALRRFCEKLDQPNPLLTKLQESTASLELRMLYDAFSNGGVRDQQGLTELSAALDALEQQQLDKALHLLIPVFMTRDELPRSRKDNDAASKAIQTYLEGQNYDLNRFIAIRQAWASACEQFVEWQSQQQALALNQAWFSIGTAMLEHIERAKERMRVRDFDDLELGVAQMISDPHVAAYWQARLDARYRHILIDEFQDTNPLQWQILRAWLAAYGEDHQKPKVFIVGDPKQSIYRFRR
;
A
#
# COMPACT_ATOMS: atom_id res chain seq x y z
N MET A 1 42.85 -31.17 7.22
CA MET A 1 44.01 -30.49 6.58
C MET A 1 44.92 -29.96 7.68
N THR A 2 46.24 -30.15 7.59
CA THR A 2 47.18 -29.61 8.58
C THR A 2 47.47 -28.12 8.30
N ALA A 3 47.88 -27.37 9.32
CA ALA A 3 48.17 -25.92 9.21
C ALA A 3 49.22 -25.61 8.11
N GLN A 4 50.16 -26.53 7.89
CA GLN A 4 51.18 -26.45 6.84
C GLN A 4 50.56 -26.53 5.43
N THR A 5 49.58 -27.42 5.22
CA THR A 5 48.86 -27.53 3.94
C THR A 5 48.03 -26.28 3.65
N GLN A 6 47.42 -25.68 4.68
CA GLN A 6 46.67 -24.44 4.54
C GLN A 6 47.58 -23.24 4.22
N LEU A 7 48.76 -23.15 4.86
CA LEU A 7 49.75 -22.11 4.58
C LEU A 7 50.27 -22.19 3.13
N GLN A 8 50.52 -23.40 2.64
CA GLN A 8 50.95 -23.61 1.25
C GLN A 8 49.84 -23.25 0.26
N ALA A 9 48.59 -23.64 0.55
CA ALA A 9 47.44 -23.23 -0.25
C ALA A 9 47.28 -21.69 -0.27
N ALA A 10 47.37 -21.03 0.88
CA ALA A 10 47.24 -19.57 1.00
C ALA A 10 48.31 -18.82 0.19
N ARG A 11 49.57 -19.28 0.21
CA ARG A 11 50.66 -18.69 -0.59
C ARG A 11 50.42 -18.77 -2.10
N THR A 12 49.67 -19.76 -2.57
CA THR A 12 49.32 -19.91 -3.99
C THR A 12 48.10 -19.08 -4.43
N LEU A 13 47.34 -18.49 -3.49
CA LEU A 13 46.14 -17.72 -3.83
C LEU A 13 46.46 -16.45 -4.60
N TYR A 14 47.47 -15.69 -4.18
CA TYR A 14 47.83 -14.42 -4.82
C TYR A 14 48.33 -14.60 -6.27
N PRO A 15 49.26 -15.54 -6.57
CA PRO A 15 49.61 -15.85 -7.96
C PRO A 15 48.44 -16.37 -8.79
N ARG A 16 47.55 -17.20 -8.23
CA ARG A 16 46.35 -17.70 -8.91
C ARG A 16 45.35 -16.58 -9.25
N LEU A 17 45.26 -15.56 -8.41
CA LEU A 17 44.44 -14.39 -8.68
C LEU A 17 45.02 -13.57 -9.84
N LEU A 18 46.34 -13.35 -9.83
CA LEU A 18 47.02 -12.59 -10.89
C LEU A 18 47.02 -13.31 -12.24
N SER A 19 47.03 -14.65 -12.25
CA SER A 19 46.97 -15.44 -13.47
C SER A 19 45.55 -15.71 -13.98
N ASN A 20 44.52 -15.27 -13.24
CA ASN A 20 43.14 -15.41 -13.68
C ASN A 20 42.87 -14.41 -14.82
N PRO A 21 42.36 -14.85 -15.98
CA PRO A 21 42.00 -13.94 -17.08
C PRO A 21 40.86 -12.97 -16.71
N HIS A 22 40.12 -13.24 -15.63
CA HIS A 22 39.06 -12.38 -15.13
C HIS A 22 39.56 -11.54 -13.94
N THR A 23 39.46 -10.22 -14.08
CA THR A 23 39.79 -9.27 -13.01
C THR A 23 38.71 -9.27 -11.93
N VAL A 24 39.09 -8.81 -10.73
CA VAL A 24 38.12 -8.50 -9.67
C VAL A 24 37.22 -7.34 -10.16
N SER A 25 35.91 -7.57 -10.14
CA SER A 25 34.90 -6.54 -10.45
C SER A 25 34.49 -5.85 -9.15
N ILE A 26 34.64 -4.54 -9.07
CA ILE A 26 34.20 -3.73 -7.93
C ILE A 26 33.14 -2.77 -8.44
N ASP A 27 31.94 -2.86 -7.88
CA ASP A 27 30.77 -2.17 -8.40
C ASP A 27 29.79 -1.77 -7.32
N THR A 28 29.13 -0.64 -7.54
CA THR A 28 27.88 -0.34 -6.85
C THR A 28 26.75 -1.20 -7.43
N PHE A 29 25.67 -1.40 -6.67
CA PHE A 29 24.48 -2.10 -7.17
C PHE A 29 23.96 -1.51 -8.49
N HIS A 30 23.79 -0.20 -8.56
CA HIS A 30 23.32 0.48 -9.77
C HIS A 30 24.26 0.30 -10.96
N GLY A 31 25.57 0.38 -10.75
CA GLY A 31 26.56 0.16 -11.82
C GLY A 31 26.54 -1.30 -12.31
N TRP A 32 26.38 -2.25 -11.39
CA TRP A 32 26.20 -3.66 -11.74
C TRP A 32 24.90 -3.89 -12.52
N PHE A 33 23.77 -3.34 -12.06
CA PHE A 33 22.47 -3.46 -12.72
C PHE A 33 22.46 -2.84 -14.11
N GLY A 34 23.04 -1.65 -14.29
CA GLY A 34 23.15 -1.01 -15.59
C GLY A 34 23.91 -1.87 -16.60
N ARG A 35 24.98 -2.55 -16.18
CA ARG A 35 25.71 -3.49 -17.06
C ARG A 35 24.96 -4.78 -17.35
N LEU A 36 24.16 -5.28 -16.41
CA LEU A 36 23.28 -6.41 -16.67
C LEU A 36 22.25 -6.02 -17.74
N LEU A 37 21.57 -4.89 -17.58
CA LEU A 37 20.57 -4.43 -18.54
C LEU A 37 21.15 -4.10 -19.91
N ALA A 38 22.35 -3.49 -19.97
CA ALA A 38 23.03 -3.24 -21.25
C ALA A 38 23.34 -4.53 -22.03
N GLY A 39 23.49 -5.66 -21.32
CA GLY A 39 23.71 -6.97 -21.92
C GLY A 39 22.43 -7.75 -22.20
N ALA A 40 21.24 -7.19 -21.97
CA ALA A 40 19.98 -7.91 -22.09
C ALA A 40 19.57 -8.18 -23.54
N PRO A 41 18.92 -9.33 -23.82
CA PRO A 41 18.35 -9.59 -25.13
C PRO A 41 17.34 -8.50 -25.52
N VAL A 42 17.39 -8.06 -26.78
CA VAL A 42 16.45 -7.05 -27.32
C VAL A 42 14.99 -7.49 -27.16
N SER A 43 14.73 -8.80 -27.11
CA SER A 43 13.40 -9.38 -26.87
C SER A 43 12.76 -8.99 -25.53
N MET A 44 13.52 -8.43 -24.59
CA MET A 44 12.99 -7.90 -23.32
C MET A 44 12.60 -6.43 -23.37
N GLY A 45 12.65 -5.78 -24.54
CA GLY A 45 12.37 -4.34 -24.66
C GLY A 45 13.45 -3.44 -24.05
N ALA A 46 14.57 -4.00 -23.57
CA ALA A 46 15.71 -3.23 -23.10
C ALA A 46 16.40 -2.54 -24.29
N GLN A 47 16.09 -1.26 -24.50
CA GLN A 47 16.79 -0.45 -25.49
C GLN A 47 18.27 -0.32 -25.09
N SER A 48 19.18 -0.77 -25.96
CA SER A 48 20.61 -0.53 -25.79
C SER A 48 20.92 0.96 -25.99
N GLY A 49 21.84 1.51 -25.20
CA GLY A 49 22.31 2.89 -25.34
C GLY A 49 21.47 3.95 -24.63
N PHE A 50 20.81 3.61 -23.52
CA PHE A 50 20.19 4.61 -22.65
C PHE A 50 21.25 5.43 -21.90
N THR A 51 20.90 6.67 -21.54
CA THR A 51 21.69 7.52 -20.65
C THR A 51 21.11 7.47 -19.24
N LEU A 52 21.95 7.22 -18.23
CA LEU A 52 21.55 7.26 -16.83
C LEU A 52 21.40 8.72 -16.37
N ARG A 53 20.23 9.06 -15.82
CA ARG A 53 19.95 10.36 -15.19
C ARG A 53 19.89 10.17 -13.67
N GLU A 54 20.67 10.97 -12.94
CA GLU A 54 20.75 10.90 -11.46
C GLU A 54 19.76 11.84 -10.76
N ASP A 55 19.08 12.70 -11.52
CA ASP A 55 18.11 13.71 -11.09
C ASP A 55 16.67 13.22 -11.25
N ALA A 56 16.34 12.08 -10.63
CA ALA A 56 15.06 11.38 -10.78
C ALA A 56 13.82 12.29 -10.63
N LYS A 57 13.84 13.22 -9.66
CA LYS A 57 12.72 14.17 -9.45
C LYS A 57 12.51 15.09 -10.66
N ARG A 58 13.59 15.67 -11.18
CA ARG A 58 13.53 16.55 -12.35
C ARG A 58 13.13 15.78 -13.60
N LEU A 59 13.67 14.57 -13.78
CA LEU A 59 13.26 13.69 -14.86
C LEU A 59 11.77 13.34 -14.79
N GLN A 60 11.23 13.08 -13.60
CA GLN A 60 9.80 12.82 -13.41
C GLN A 60 8.96 14.05 -13.77
N GLU A 61 9.36 15.26 -13.36
CA GLU A 61 8.68 16.50 -13.72
C GLU A 61 8.68 16.72 -15.24
N GLU A 62 9.84 16.51 -15.90
CA GLU A 62 9.97 16.55 -17.37
C GLU A 62 9.06 15.50 -18.05
N CYS A 63 8.95 14.29 -17.50
CA CYS A 63 8.10 13.23 -18.05
C CYS A 63 6.59 13.45 -17.82
N LEU A 64 6.20 14.36 -16.93
CA LEU A 64 4.79 14.62 -16.60
C LEU A 64 4.31 15.99 -17.10
N GLU A 65 5.14 16.72 -17.86
CA GLU A 65 4.83 18.08 -18.32
C GLU A 65 3.52 18.14 -19.13
N ASP A 66 3.27 17.14 -19.99
CA ASP A 66 2.04 17.01 -20.80
C ASP A 66 1.01 16.04 -20.21
N TRP A 67 1.29 15.42 -19.06
CA TRP A 67 0.40 14.40 -18.46
C TRP A 67 -1.02 14.93 -18.19
N TRP A 68 -1.13 16.07 -17.52
CA TRP A 68 -2.43 16.63 -17.15
C TRP A 68 -3.26 17.08 -18.37
N ALA A 69 -2.58 17.53 -19.43
CA ALA A 69 -3.23 17.96 -20.68
C ALA A 69 -3.60 16.77 -21.58
N SER A 70 -2.89 15.65 -21.46
CA SER A 70 -3.08 14.43 -22.27
C SER A 70 -3.85 13.32 -21.55
N MET A 71 -4.38 13.61 -20.35
CA MET A 71 -5.07 12.63 -19.52
C MET A 71 -6.35 12.12 -20.23
N PRO A 72 -6.51 10.79 -20.39
CA PRO A 72 -7.75 10.20 -20.90
C PRO A 72 -8.96 10.55 -20.03
N SER A 73 -10.15 10.67 -20.64
CA SER A 73 -11.37 11.11 -19.93
C SER A 73 -11.79 10.17 -18.79
N ASP A 74 -11.57 8.87 -18.96
CA ASP A 74 -11.82 7.85 -17.94
C ASP A 74 -10.87 8.00 -16.74
N ILE A 75 -9.60 8.33 -16.99
CA ILE A 75 -8.61 8.59 -15.93
C ILE A 75 -8.88 9.93 -15.24
N LEU A 76 -9.33 10.95 -15.98
CA LEU A 76 -9.74 12.23 -15.41
C LEU A 76 -10.87 12.06 -14.39
N GLN A 77 -11.88 11.25 -14.69
CA GLN A 77 -12.97 10.94 -13.74
C GLN A 77 -12.44 10.27 -12.46
N GLN A 78 -11.45 9.38 -12.56
CA GLN A 78 -10.83 8.77 -11.39
C GLN A 78 -10.05 9.80 -10.56
N TYR A 79 -9.38 10.75 -11.21
CA TYR A 79 -8.65 11.81 -10.54
C TYR A 79 -9.58 12.80 -9.83
N GLU A 80 -10.67 13.20 -10.49
CA GLU A 80 -11.74 14.01 -9.89
C GLU A 80 -12.34 13.31 -8.67
N TYR A 81 -12.60 12.00 -8.76
CA TYR A 81 -13.04 11.21 -7.61
C TYR A 81 -12.05 11.27 -6.44
N LEU A 82 -10.74 11.15 -6.68
CA LEU A 82 -9.74 11.29 -5.61
C LEU A 82 -9.76 12.69 -4.98
N ILE A 83 -9.91 13.75 -5.79
CA ILE A 83 -10.01 15.12 -5.29
C ILE A 83 -11.27 15.29 -4.44
N ASP A 84 -12.42 14.78 -4.89
CA ASP A 84 -13.69 14.90 -4.17
C ASP A 84 -13.66 14.17 -2.82
N GLN A 85 -12.98 13.03 -2.75
CA GLN A 85 -12.90 12.23 -1.52
C GLN A 85 -11.81 12.71 -0.55
N LEU A 86 -10.66 13.16 -1.04
CA LEU A 86 -9.48 13.45 -0.21
C LEU A 86 -9.14 14.94 -0.11
N GLY A 87 -9.58 15.75 -1.08
CA GLY A 87 -9.08 17.10 -1.31
C GLY A 87 -7.79 17.12 -2.13
N SER A 88 -7.51 18.26 -2.77
CA SER A 88 -6.39 18.40 -3.72
C SER A 88 -5.00 18.12 -3.11
N ALA A 89 -4.75 18.58 -1.88
CA ALA A 89 -3.46 18.40 -1.22
C ALA A 89 -3.19 16.92 -0.90
N GLN A 90 -4.16 16.24 -0.31
CA GLN A 90 -4.07 14.82 0.06
C GLN A 90 -4.07 13.94 -1.18
N ALA A 91 -4.85 14.26 -2.23
CA ALA A 91 -4.81 13.53 -3.50
C ALA A 91 -3.41 13.60 -4.14
N ASN A 92 -2.77 14.78 -4.14
CA ASN A 92 -1.39 14.92 -4.62
C ASN A 92 -0.39 14.14 -3.76
N GLN A 93 -0.53 14.16 -2.43
CA GLN A 93 0.30 13.34 -1.55
C GLN A 93 0.09 11.84 -1.78
N PHE A 94 -1.15 11.43 -2.09
CA PHE A 94 -1.50 10.05 -2.36
C PHE A 94 -0.90 9.53 -3.68
N LEU A 95 -0.74 10.40 -4.69
CA LEU A 95 -0.11 10.06 -5.97
C LEU A 95 1.42 10.21 -5.97
N PHE A 96 1.94 11.29 -5.38
CA PHE A 96 3.35 11.70 -5.53
C PHE A 96 4.16 11.76 -4.21
N GLY A 97 3.52 11.56 -3.06
CA GLY A 97 4.18 11.58 -1.77
C GLY A 97 5.13 10.40 -1.56
N THR A 98 5.78 10.34 -0.40
CA THR A 98 6.75 9.28 -0.05
C THR A 98 6.15 7.87 -0.11
N HIS A 99 4.88 7.73 0.25
CA HIS A 99 4.11 6.49 0.13
C HIS A 99 3.16 6.49 -1.08
N GLY A 100 3.33 7.47 -1.97
CA GLY A 100 2.53 7.64 -3.15
C GLY A 100 2.93 6.68 -4.27
N LEU A 101 2.12 6.71 -5.30
CA LEU A 101 2.19 5.82 -6.45
C LEU A 101 3.55 5.74 -7.12
N VAL A 102 4.12 6.90 -7.42
CA VAL A 102 5.37 6.96 -8.18
C VAL A 102 6.54 6.38 -7.37
N GLN A 103 6.56 6.63 -6.06
CA GLN A 103 7.59 6.11 -5.16
C GLN A 103 7.45 4.60 -4.93
N GLN A 104 6.22 4.08 -4.97
CA GLN A 104 5.93 2.66 -4.78
C GLN A 104 5.85 1.87 -6.11
N LYS A 105 6.33 2.44 -7.23
CA LYS A 105 6.24 1.86 -8.58
C LYS A 105 6.74 0.41 -8.65
N GLY A 106 7.84 0.10 -7.95
CA GLY A 106 8.41 -1.25 -7.95
C GLY A 106 7.47 -2.28 -7.31
N ALA A 107 7.00 -2.01 -6.09
CA ALA A 107 6.06 -2.87 -5.38
C ALA A 107 4.75 -3.07 -6.18
N TRP A 108 4.27 -2.00 -6.80
CA TRP A 108 3.09 -2.03 -7.67
C TRP A 108 3.26 -2.97 -8.86
N VAL A 109 4.37 -2.85 -9.59
CA VAL A 109 4.64 -3.67 -10.77
C VAL A 109 4.69 -5.15 -10.42
N PHE A 110 5.29 -5.52 -9.28
CA PHE A 110 5.28 -6.90 -8.80
C PHE A 110 3.91 -7.36 -8.33
N PHE A 111 3.14 -6.51 -7.65
CA PHE A 111 1.78 -6.84 -7.24
C PHE A 111 0.87 -7.10 -8.45
N LYS A 112 0.92 -6.23 -9.48
CA LYS A 112 0.18 -6.42 -10.74
C LYS A 112 0.55 -7.74 -11.41
N LYS A 113 1.85 -8.03 -11.60
CA LYS A 113 2.31 -9.30 -12.17
C LYS A 113 1.85 -10.53 -11.36
N ALA A 114 1.86 -10.43 -10.02
CA ALA A 114 1.41 -11.51 -9.16
C ALA A 114 -0.11 -11.74 -9.22
N CYS A 115 -0.89 -10.71 -9.54
CA CYS A 115 -2.33 -10.84 -9.82
C CYS A 115 -2.54 -11.50 -11.20
N GLU A 116 -1.84 -11.02 -12.23
CA GLU A 116 -1.90 -11.58 -13.59
C GLU A 116 -1.52 -13.06 -13.63
N ALA A 117 -0.46 -13.46 -12.92
CA ALA A 117 -0.04 -14.86 -12.81
C ALA A 117 -1.08 -15.77 -12.15
N ARG A 118 -1.98 -15.20 -11.33
CA ARG A 118 -3.11 -15.89 -10.70
C ARG A 118 -4.38 -15.82 -11.53
N GLY A 119 -4.36 -15.16 -12.69
CA GLY A 119 -5.54 -14.93 -13.52
C GLY A 119 -6.57 -14.01 -12.87
N GLU A 120 -6.16 -13.17 -11.92
CA GLU A 120 -7.05 -12.24 -11.21
C GLU A 120 -6.71 -10.78 -11.52
N GLY A 121 -7.74 -9.93 -11.53
CA GLY A 121 -7.55 -8.48 -11.62
C GLY A 121 -7.06 -7.89 -10.30
N VAL A 122 -6.34 -6.77 -10.37
CA VAL A 122 -5.85 -6.03 -9.18
C VAL A 122 -7.00 -5.71 -8.22
N THR A 123 -8.12 -5.23 -8.76
CA THR A 123 -9.33 -4.93 -7.98
C THR A 123 -9.88 -6.15 -7.25
N GLN A 124 -9.82 -7.33 -7.87
CA GLN A 124 -10.27 -8.58 -7.26
C GLN A 124 -9.34 -8.99 -6.12
N ALA A 125 -8.03 -8.80 -6.28
CA ALA A 125 -7.06 -9.05 -5.23
C ALA A 125 -7.29 -8.15 -4.01
N LEU A 126 -7.66 -6.87 -4.22
CA LEU A 126 -7.98 -5.94 -3.12
C LEU A 126 -9.20 -6.35 -2.31
N ARG A 127 -10.23 -6.89 -2.97
CA ARG A 127 -11.47 -7.33 -2.28
C ARG A 127 -11.19 -8.34 -1.17
N ARG A 128 -10.11 -9.12 -1.28
CA ARG A 128 -9.67 -10.08 -0.25
C ARG A 128 -9.31 -9.42 1.09
N PHE A 129 -8.95 -8.14 1.08
CA PHE A 129 -8.63 -7.37 2.28
C PHE A 129 -9.84 -6.62 2.85
N CYS A 130 -11.00 -6.75 2.22
CA CYS A 130 -12.21 -6.01 2.58
C CYS A 130 -13.39 -6.97 2.78
N GLU A 131 -13.36 -7.70 3.90
CA GLU A 131 -14.34 -8.74 4.25
C GLU A 131 -15.79 -8.23 4.40
N LYS A 132 -15.98 -6.92 4.61
CA LYS A 132 -17.29 -6.29 4.78
C LYS A 132 -17.94 -5.88 3.47
N LEU A 133 -17.27 -6.01 2.33
CA LEU A 133 -17.77 -5.51 1.04
C LEU A 133 -19.11 -6.12 0.64
N ASP A 134 -19.26 -7.43 0.85
CA ASP A 134 -20.44 -8.20 0.46
C ASP A 134 -21.48 -8.28 1.59
N GLN A 135 -21.23 -7.64 2.74
CA GLN A 135 -22.16 -7.62 3.87
C GLN A 135 -23.21 -6.51 3.67
N PRO A 136 -24.47 -6.73 4.11
CA PRO A 136 -25.47 -5.68 4.08
C PRO A 136 -25.03 -4.51 4.98
N ASN A 137 -25.45 -3.30 4.64
CA ASN A 137 -25.21 -2.13 5.47
C ASN A 137 -25.80 -2.37 6.87
N PRO A 138 -24.97 -2.43 7.94
CA PRO A 138 -25.41 -2.86 9.26
C PRO A 138 -26.35 -1.84 9.91
N LEU A 139 -26.12 -0.54 9.72
CA LEU A 139 -26.98 0.51 10.28
C LEU A 139 -28.30 0.61 9.52
N LEU A 140 -28.29 0.37 8.21
CA LEU A 140 -29.53 0.25 7.42
C LEU A 140 -30.34 -0.98 7.87
N THR A 141 -29.67 -2.12 8.09
CA THR A 141 -30.30 -3.34 8.60
C THR A 141 -30.94 -3.07 9.96
N LYS A 142 -30.23 -2.34 10.85
CA LYS A 142 -30.75 -1.92 12.15
C LYS A 142 -31.96 -0.99 12.04
N LEU A 143 -31.94 -0.05 11.09
CA LEU A 143 -33.07 0.86 10.83
C LEU A 143 -34.31 0.16 10.27
N GLN A 144 -34.13 -0.96 9.59
CA GLN A 144 -35.22 -1.77 9.04
C GLN A 144 -35.90 -2.67 10.08
N GLU A 145 -35.37 -2.76 11.30
CA GLU A 145 -36.02 -3.48 12.40
C GLU A 145 -37.32 -2.79 12.81
N SER A 146 -38.35 -3.58 13.13
CA SER A 146 -39.66 -3.04 13.51
C SER A 146 -39.64 -2.19 14.79
N THR A 147 -38.61 -2.34 15.64
CA THR A 147 -38.45 -1.56 16.87
C THR A 147 -37.64 -0.29 16.69
N ALA A 148 -37.00 -0.07 15.53
CA ALA A 148 -36.01 0.98 15.34
C ALA A 148 -36.56 2.39 15.63
N SER A 149 -37.73 2.73 15.05
CA SER A 149 -38.36 4.04 15.26
C SER A 149 -38.73 4.28 16.73
N LEU A 150 -39.21 3.24 17.43
CA LEU A 150 -39.58 3.33 18.84
C LEU A 150 -38.34 3.47 19.73
N GLU A 151 -37.27 2.74 19.44
CA GLU A 151 -35.99 2.83 20.12
C GLU A 151 -35.36 4.23 19.97
N LEU A 152 -35.29 4.76 18.75
CA LEU A 152 -34.74 6.09 18.48
C LEU A 152 -35.57 7.18 19.15
N ARG A 153 -36.90 7.05 19.19
CA ARG A 153 -37.75 8.01 19.89
C ARG A 153 -37.56 7.96 21.41
N MET A 154 -37.46 6.77 21.98
CA MET A 154 -37.14 6.59 23.41
C MET A 154 -35.78 7.21 23.76
N LEU A 155 -34.76 7.02 22.91
CA LEU A 155 -33.45 7.66 23.09
C LEU A 155 -33.56 9.19 23.01
N TYR A 156 -34.33 9.73 22.06
CA TYR A 156 -34.56 11.16 21.92
C TYR A 156 -35.22 11.77 23.18
N ASP A 157 -36.28 11.13 23.68
CA ASP A 157 -37.00 11.61 24.85
C ASP A 157 -36.11 11.54 26.11
N ALA A 158 -35.33 10.47 26.26
CA ALA A 158 -34.37 10.32 27.36
C ALA A 158 -33.24 11.36 27.30
N PHE A 159 -32.63 11.57 26.13
CA PHE A 159 -31.56 12.56 25.95
C PHE A 159 -32.07 13.99 26.15
N SER A 160 -33.31 14.29 25.77
CA SER A 160 -33.95 15.59 26.00
C SER A 160 -34.05 15.91 27.49
N ASN A 161 -34.23 14.89 28.33
CA ASN A 161 -34.30 15.00 29.79
C ASN A 161 -32.96 14.67 30.49
N GLY A 162 -31.88 14.49 29.72
CA GLY A 162 -30.54 14.20 30.22
C GLY A 162 -29.75 15.44 30.60
N GLY A 163 -28.50 15.23 31.02
CA GLY A 163 -27.56 16.33 31.30
C GLY A 163 -26.98 16.93 30.02
N VAL A 164 -26.16 17.98 30.17
CA VAL A 164 -25.54 18.72 29.04
C VAL A 164 -24.78 17.79 28.07
N ARG A 165 -24.11 16.75 28.57
CA ARG A 165 -23.37 15.79 27.73
C ARG A 165 -24.30 14.86 26.94
N ASP A 166 -25.45 14.50 27.51
CA ASP A 166 -26.44 13.63 26.86
C ASP A 166 -27.14 14.38 25.71
N GLN A 167 -27.32 15.69 25.87
CA GLN A 167 -27.95 16.55 24.86
C GLN A 167 -27.06 16.88 23.66
N GLN A 168 -25.76 16.54 23.69
CA GLN A 168 -24.82 16.86 22.59
C GLN A 168 -25.14 16.18 21.25
N GLY A 169 -25.91 15.09 21.26
CA GLY A 169 -26.37 14.41 20.04
C GLY A 169 -27.85 14.66 19.71
N LEU A 170 -28.53 15.53 20.47
CA LEU A 170 -29.98 15.69 20.36
C LEU A 170 -30.39 16.31 19.03
N THR A 171 -29.63 17.31 18.57
CA THR A 171 -29.88 17.99 17.29
C THR A 171 -29.78 17.01 16.13
N GLU A 172 -28.73 16.20 16.10
CA GLU A 172 -28.51 15.19 15.07
C GLU A 172 -29.54 14.07 15.14
N LEU A 173 -29.90 13.61 16.34
CA LEU A 173 -30.94 12.60 16.54
C LEU A 173 -32.33 13.11 16.10
N SER A 174 -32.68 14.35 16.41
CA SER A 174 -33.92 14.98 15.93
C SER A 174 -33.95 15.03 14.41
N ALA A 175 -32.88 15.53 13.79
CA ALA A 175 -32.79 15.62 12.34
C ALA A 175 -32.79 14.24 11.67
N ALA A 176 -32.23 13.21 12.32
CA ALA A 176 -32.29 11.84 11.85
C ALA A 176 -33.72 11.29 11.84
N LEU A 177 -34.49 11.54 12.91
CA LEU A 177 -35.91 11.17 12.97
C LEU A 177 -36.73 11.86 11.87
N ASP A 178 -36.53 13.17 11.68
CA ASP A 178 -37.20 13.93 10.60
C ASP A 178 -36.84 13.37 9.21
N ALA A 179 -35.57 13.00 9.00
CA ALA A 179 -35.11 12.40 7.76
C ALA A 179 -35.75 11.02 7.53
N LEU A 180 -35.93 10.20 8.57
CA LEU A 180 -36.61 8.91 8.48
C LEU A 180 -38.09 9.07 8.13
N GLU A 181 -38.79 10.04 8.71
CA GLU A 181 -40.18 10.37 8.35
C GLU A 181 -40.30 10.78 6.88
N GLN A 182 -39.30 11.50 6.35
CA GLN A 182 -39.22 11.91 4.95
C GLN A 182 -38.65 10.83 4.02
N GLN A 183 -38.42 9.61 4.50
CA GLN A 183 -37.82 8.50 3.74
C GLN A 183 -36.41 8.80 3.18
N GLN A 184 -35.69 9.74 3.78
CA GLN A 184 -34.32 10.12 3.44
C GLN A 184 -33.31 9.26 4.21
N LEU A 185 -33.24 7.96 3.87
CA LEU A 185 -32.45 6.98 4.62
C LEU A 185 -30.95 7.32 4.68
N ASP A 186 -30.34 7.71 3.57
CA ASP A 186 -28.91 8.05 3.54
C ASP A 186 -28.57 9.21 4.47
N LYS A 187 -29.43 10.25 4.48
CA LYS A 187 -29.28 11.39 5.37
C LYS A 187 -29.42 10.97 6.84
N ALA A 188 -30.40 10.12 7.16
CA ALA A 188 -30.58 9.60 8.51
C ALA A 188 -29.37 8.80 9.00
N LEU A 189 -28.79 7.93 8.14
CA LEU A 189 -27.58 7.17 8.46
C LEU A 189 -26.43 8.09 8.90
N HIS A 190 -26.14 9.13 8.10
CA HIS A 190 -25.07 10.08 8.41
C HIS A 190 -25.33 10.89 9.70
N LEU A 191 -26.59 11.20 10.01
CA LEU A 191 -26.96 11.95 11.21
C LEU A 191 -26.91 11.09 12.49
N LEU A 192 -27.09 9.77 12.39
CA LEU A 192 -27.03 8.89 13.56
C LEU A 192 -25.60 8.64 14.07
N ILE A 193 -24.60 8.63 13.19
CA ILE A 193 -23.20 8.39 13.55
C ILE A 193 -22.72 9.33 14.69
N PRO A 194 -22.81 10.67 14.59
CA PRO A 194 -22.31 11.57 15.62
C PRO A 194 -23.09 11.51 16.95
N VAL A 195 -24.24 10.84 16.99
CA VAL A 195 -25.00 10.58 18.23
C VAL A 195 -24.26 9.55 19.09
N PHE A 196 -23.76 8.47 18.47
CA PHE A 196 -23.15 7.34 19.17
C PHE A 196 -21.62 7.28 19.06
N MET A 197 -21.03 7.97 18.10
CA MET A 197 -19.60 7.95 17.81
C MET A 197 -18.95 9.31 18.12
N THR A 198 -17.64 9.32 18.35
CA THR A 198 -16.87 10.57 18.44
C THR A 198 -16.84 11.28 17.09
N ARG A 199 -16.66 12.61 17.11
CA ARG A 199 -16.65 13.47 15.90
C ARG A 199 -15.26 13.61 15.28
N ASP A 200 -14.36 12.69 15.58
CA ASP A 200 -12.98 12.69 15.09
C ASP A 200 -12.92 12.07 13.68
N GLU A 201 -11.79 12.25 12.98
CA GLU A 201 -11.54 11.62 11.67
C GLU A 201 -11.67 10.10 11.68
N LEU A 202 -11.39 9.47 12.84
CA LEU A 202 -11.61 8.05 13.09
C LEU A 202 -12.62 7.90 14.23
N PRO A 203 -13.93 7.91 13.92
CA PRO A 203 -14.99 7.84 14.91
C PRO A 203 -14.86 6.57 15.76
N ARG A 204 -14.97 6.72 17.09
CA ARG A 204 -15.01 5.59 18.04
C ARG A 204 -16.31 5.63 18.83
N SER A 205 -16.76 4.47 19.32
CA SER A 205 -17.90 4.42 20.23
C SER A 205 -17.64 5.33 21.45
N ARG A 206 -18.64 6.15 21.78
CA ARG A 206 -18.54 7.05 22.92
C ARG A 206 -18.72 6.28 24.23
N LYS A 207 -17.91 6.62 25.25
CA LYS A 207 -17.96 5.94 26.57
C LYS A 207 -19.29 6.09 27.31
N ASP A 208 -20.04 7.14 27.01
CA ASP A 208 -21.36 7.35 27.60
C ASP A 208 -22.41 6.38 27.04
N ASN A 209 -22.14 5.63 25.97
CA ASN A 209 -23.02 4.58 25.48
C ASN A 209 -23.23 3.43 26.49
N ASP A 210 -22.26 3.21 27.38
CA ASP A 210 -22.29 2.13 28.37
C ASP A 210 -22.98 2.52 29.68
N ALA A 211 -23.55 3.72 29.76
CA ALA A 211 -24.17 4.23 30.97
C ALA A 211 -25.32 5.21 30.69
N ALA A 212 -26.06 5.54 31.75
CA ALA A 212 -27.02 6.64 31.76
C ALA A 212 -26.61 7.64 32.84
N SER A 213 -26.72 8.94 32.56
CA SER A 213 -26.54 9.97 33.57
C SER A 213 -27.63 9.89 34.65
N LYS A 214 -27.38 10.47 35.83
CA LYS A 214 -28.40 10.53 36.90
C LYS A 214 -29.71 11.16 36.44
N ALA A 215 -29.65 12.19 35.57
CA ALA A 215 -30.83 12.84 35.02
C ALA A 215 -31.66 11.88 34.15
N ILE A 216 -31.00 11.11 33.27
CA ILE A 216 -31.67 10.07 32.48
C ILE A 216 -32.25 8.98 33.39
N GLN A 217 -31.52 8.53 34.42
CA GLN A 217 -32.01 7.52 35.36
C GLN A 217 -33.32 7.97 36.03
N THR A 218 -33.36 9.21 36.56
CA THR A 218 -34.58 9.78 37.17
C THR A 218 -35.73 9.90 36.17
N TYR A 219 -35.45 10.28 34.92
CA TYR A 219 -36.47 10.34 33.88
C TYR A 219 -37.05 8.94 33.55
N LEU A 220 -36.19 7.94 33.39
CA LEU A 220 -36.61 6.56 33.11
C LEU A 220 -37.43 5.97 34.25
N GLU A 221 -37.05 6.21 35.51
CA GLU A 221 -37.82 5.83 36.69
C GLU A 221 -39.22 6.44 36.67
N GLY A 222 -39.33 7.74 36.35
CA GLY A 222 -40.62 8.44 36.26
C GLY A 222 -41.54 7.93 35.15
N GLN A 223 -40.98 7.33 34.10
CA GLN A 223 -41.72 6.71 32.99
C GLN A 223 -41.87 5.19 33.14
N ASN A 224 -41.38 4.62 34.24
CA ASN A 224 -41.38 3.18 34.51
C ASN A 224 -40.64 2.35 33.42
N TYR A 225 -39.57 2.91 32.86
CA TYR A 225 -38.68 2.22 31.91
C TYR A 225 -37.53 1.51 32.61
N ASP A 226 -37.16 0.33 32.13
CA ASP A 226 -36.03 -0.44 32.65
C ASP A 226 -34.68 0.17 32.18
N LEU A 227 -33.84 0.54 33.15
CA LEU A 227 -32.53 1.16 32.90
C LEU A 227 -31.60 0.26 32.10
N ASN A 228 -31.57 -1.04 32.40
CA ASN A 228 -30.69 -1.99 31.72
C ASN A 228 -31.11 -2.16 30.26
N ARG A 229 -32.42 -2.17 29.99
CA ARG A 229 -32.96 -2.21 28.64
C ARG A 229 -32.62 -0.95 27.85
N PHE A 230 -32.72 0.23 28.48
CA PHE A 230 -32.29 1.49 27.86
C PHE A 230 -30.81 1.45 27.47
N ILE A 231 -29.93 1.05 28.39
CA ILE A 231 -28.49 0.95 28.12
C ILE A 231 -28.23 -0.07 26.99
N ALA A 232 -28.90 -1.23 27.01
CA ALA A 232 -28.76 -2.24 25.96
C ALA A 232 -29.18 -1.71 24.58
N ILE A 233 -30.26 -0.92 24.50
CA ILE A 233 -30.69 -0.27 23.25
C ILE A 233 -29.62 0.72 22.78
N ARG A 234 -29.13 1.59 23.69
CA ARG A 234 -28.08 2.56 23.37
C ARG A 234 -26.79 1.88 22.86
N GLN A 235 -26.37 0.80 23.50
CA GLN A 235 -25.21 -0.01 23.09
C GLN A 235 -25.44 -0.70 21.75
N ALA A 236 -26.64 -1.21 21.47
CA ALA A 236 -26.96 -1.84 20.20
C ALA A 236 -26.88 -0.83 19.03
N TRP A 237 -27.40 0.39 19.21
CA TRP A 237 -27.26 1.46 18.22
C TRP A 237 -25.82 1.91 18.04
N ALA A 238 -25.05 2.02 19.12
CA ALA A 238 -23.62 2.33 19.06
C ALA A 238 -22.84 1.25 18.28
N SER A 239 -23.11 -0.04 18.55
CA SER A 239 -22.48 -1.14 17.83
C SER A 239 -22.86 -1.14 16.34
N ALA A 240 -24.11 -0.85 16.00
CA ALA A 240 -24.54 -0.72 14.60
C ALA A 240 -23.81 0.44 13.89
N CYS A 241 -23.61 1.57 14.56
CA CYS A 241 -22.84 2.70 14.02
C CYS A 241 -21.36 2.35 13.85
N GLU A 242 -20.75 1.66 14.81
CA GLU A 242 -19.36 1.21 14.72
C GLU A 242 -19.15 0.25 13.55
N GLN A 243 -20.02 -0.75 13.42
CA GLN A 243 -20.01 -1.68 12.29
C GLN A 243 -20.24 -0.95 10.96
N PHE A 244 -21.07 0.09 10.93
CA PHE A 244 -21.29 0.90 9.73
C PHE A 244 -20.05 1.71 9.33
N VAL A 245 -19.38 2.35 10.29
CA VAL A 245 -18.13 3.08 10.04
C VAL A 245 -17.07 2.13 9.49
N GLU A 246 -16.92 0.94 10.06
CA GLU A 246 -16.02 -0.08 9.54
C GLU A 246 -16.41 -0.52 8.12
N TRP A 247 -17.69 -0.85 7.91
CA TRP A 247 -18.22 -1.24 6.60
C TRP A 247 -17.96 -0.16 5.55
N GLN A 248 -18.31 1.09 5.83
CA GLN A 248 -18.12 2.23 4.94
C GLN A 248 -16.64 2.46 4.63
N SER A 249 -15.76 2.35 5.63
CA SER A 249 -14.32 2.52 5.44
C SER A 249 -13.75 1.50 4.45
N GLN A 250 -14.24 0.25 4.46
CA GLN A 250 -13.79 -0.78 3.53
C GLN A 250 -14.31 -0.54 2.09
N GLN A 251 -15.53 -0.04 1.95
CA GLN A 251 -16.08 0.38 0.64
C GLN A 251 -15.25 1.53 0.06
N GLN A 252 -14.98 2.56 0.87
CA GLN A 252 -14.17 3.72 0.47
C GLN A 252 -12.72 3.32 0.16
N ALA A 253 -12.11 2.47 1.00
CA ALA A 253 -10.76 1.98 0.76
C ALA A 253 -10.66 1.27 -0.60
N LEU A 254 -11.61 0.42 -0.95
CA LEU A 254 -11.63 -0.23 -2.26
C LEU A 254 -11.73 0.79 -3.40
N ALA A 255 -12.67 1.74 -3.31
CA ALA A 255 -12.91 2.73 -4.37
C ALA A 255 -11.71 3.68 -4.56
N LEU A 256 -11.14 4.19 -3.46
CA LEU A 256 -9.91 5.02 -3.50
C LEU A 256 -8.75 4.26 -4.12
N ASN A 257 -8.53 3.01 -3.74
CA ASN A 257 -7.47 2.20 -4.31
C ASN A 257 -7.71 1.89 -5.79
N GLN A 258 -8.96 1.62 -6.22
CA GLN A 258 -9.29 1.44 -7.64
C GLN A 258 -8.93 2.67 -8.48
N ALA A 259 -9.31 3.86 -8.02
CA ALA A 259 -8.98 5.12 -8.68
C ALA A 259 -7.45 5.32 -8.73
N TRP A 260 -6.78 5.09 -7.60
CA TRP A 260 -5.33 5.16 -7.48
C TRP A 260 -4.62 4.23 -8.47
N PHE A 261 -5.04 2.96 -8.56
CA PHE A 261 -4.45 1.98 -9.49
C PHE A 261 -4.68 2.34 -10.96
N SER A 262 -5.86 2.86 -11.28
CA SER A 262 -6.22 3.26 -12.65
C SER A 262 -5.35 4.43 -13.09
N ILE A 263 -5.28 5.50 -12.28
CA ILE A 263 -4.43 6.67 -12.53
C ILE A 263 -2.97 6.25 -12.60
N GLY A 264 -2.53 5.39 -11.68
CA GLY A 264 -1.15 4.95 -11.62
C GLY A 264 -0.67 4.17 -12.81
N THR A 265 -1.49 3.26 -13.29
CA THR A 265 -1.15 2.48 -14.47
C THR A 265 -0.94 3.40 -15.66
N ALA A 266 -1.90 4.30 -15.91
CA ALA A 266 -1.83 5.24 -17.01
C ALA A 266 -0.66 6.24 -16.86
N MET A 267 -0.41 6.73 -15.65
CA MET A 267 0.68 7.67 -15.34
C MET A 267 2.06 7.03 -15.51
N LEU A 268 2.26 5.82 -14.98
CA LEU A 268 3.53 5.11 -15.13
C LEU A 268 3.79 4.73 -16.59
N GLU A 269 2.77 4.31 -17.34
CA GLU A 269 2.89 4.07 -18.78
C GLU A 269 3.24 5.34 -19.57
N HIS A 270 2.74 6.51 -19.14
CA HIS A 270 3.09 7.79 -19.73
C HIS A 270 4.55 8.16 -19.43
N ILE A 271 4.99 8.03 -18.17
CA ILE A 271 6.38 8.27 -17.76
C ILE A 271 7.34 7.35 -18.52
N GLU A 272 7.05 6.05 -18.61
CA GLU A 272 7.89 5.09 -19.34
C GLU A 272 8.00 5.47 -20.83
N ARG A 273 6.89 5.83 -21.48
CA ARG A 273 6.90 6.31 -22.87
C ARG A 273 7.72 7.60 -23.05
N ALA A 274 7.69 8.53 -22.09
CA ALA A 274 8.51 9.74 -22.12
C ALA A 274 10.01 9.39 -21.99
N LYS A 275 10.37 8.54 -21.03
CA LYS A 275 11.75 8.07 -20.81
C LYS A 275 12.29 7.30 -22.01
N GLU A 276 11.48 6.46 -22.64
CA GLU A 276 11.85 5.72 -23.86
C GLU A 276 12.14 6.67 -25.03
N ARG A 277 11.31 7.71 -25.24
CA ARG A 277 11.55 8.73 -26.28
C ARG A 277 12.86 9.47 -26.06
N MET A 278 13.16 9.80 -24.80
CA MET A 278 14.41 10.47 -24.40
C MET A 278 15.62 9.53 -24.36
N ARG A 279 15.41 8.20 -24.41
CA ARG A 279 16.42 7.15 -24.18
C ARG A 279 17.16 7.35 -22.85
N VAL A 280 16.42 7.65 -21.79
CA VAL A 280 16.97 7.80 -20.44
C VAL A 280 16.42 6.74 -19.49
N ARG A 281 17.19 6.46 -18.44
CA ARG A 281 16.77 5.63 -17.30
C ARG A 281 17.22 6.30 -16.02
N ASP A 282 16.45 6.15 -14.95
CA ASP A 282 16.88 6.49 -13.60
C ASP A 282 17.37 5.23 -12.85
N PHE A 283 17.85 5.42 -11.63
CA PHE A 283 18.34 4.33 -10.79
C PHE A 283 17.26 3.27 -10.49
N ASP A 284 16.03 3.70 -10.19
CA ASP A 284 14.93 2.79 -9.90
C ASP A 284 14.55 1.94 -11.12
N ASP A 285 14.64 2.51 -12.33
CA ASP A 285 14.40 1.78 -13.57
C ASP A 285 15.44 0.67 -13.78
N LEU A 286 16.69 0.90 -13.34
CA LEU A 286 17.72 -0.15 -13.39
C LEU A 286 17.39 -1.30 -12.43
N GLU A 287 16.98 -0.99 -11.20
CA GLU A 287 16.64 -2.01 -10.22
C GLU A 287 15.41 -2.81 -10.67
N LEU A 288 14.36 -2.11 -11.09
CA LEU A 288 13.11 -2.73 -11.53
C LEU A 288 13.35 -3.57 -12.79
N GLY A 289 14.11 -3.06 -13.76
CA GLY A 289 14.44 -3.79 -14.97
C GLY A 289 15.18 -5.09 -14.69
N VAL A 290 16.21 -5.06 -13.82
CA VAL A 290 16.95 -6.29 -13.45
C VAL A 290 16.05 -7.24 -12.67
N ALA A 291 15.23 -6.75 -11.76
CA ALA A 291 14.33 -7.58 -10.97
C ALA A 291 13.28 -8.29 -11.85
N GLN A 292 12.73 -7.59 -12.83
CA GLN A 292 11.84 -8.20 -13.84
C GLN A 292 12.57 -9.23 -14.68
N MET A 293 13.79 -8.91 -15.12
CA MET A 293 14.62 -9.75 -15.97
C MET A 293 15.02 -11.07 -15.29
N ILE A 294 15.41 -11.03 -14.01
CA ILE A 294 15.74 -12.24 -13.24
C ILE A 294 14.50 -13.09 -12.94
N SER A 295 13.34 -12.45 -12.80
CA SER A 295 12.08 -13.15 -12.50
C SER A 295 11.40 -13.74 -13.73
N ASP A 296 11.85 -13.40 -14.95
CA ASP A 296 11.24 -13.87 -16.19
C ASP A 296 11.73 -15.29 -16.54
N PRO A 297 10.85 -16.31 -16.54
CA PRO A 297 11.22 -17.70 -16.83
C PRO A 297 11.87 -17.89 -18.21
N HIS A 298 11.58 -17.03 -19.19
CA HIS A 298 12.09 -17.16 -20.55
C HIS A 298 13.57 -16.79 -20.68
N VAL A 299 14.10 -15.95 -19.80
CA VAL A 299 15.50 -15.48 -19.86
C VAL A 299 16.31 -15.81 -18.60
N ALA A 300 15.65 -16.21 -17.51
CA ALA A 300 16.32 -16.47 -16.23
C ALA A 300 17.47 -17.47 -16.38
N ALA A 301 17.28 -18.54 -17.15
CA ALA A 301 18.31 -19.55 -17.39
C ALA A 301 19.54 -18.99 -18.15
N TYR A 302 19.31 -18.14 -19.15
CA TYR A 302 20.39 -17.46 -19.89
C TYR A 302 21.20 -16.55 -18.96
N TRP A 303 20.51 -15.81 -18.10
CA TRP A 303 21.16 -14.92 -17.13
C TRP A 303 21.92 -15.66 -16.06
N GLN A 304 21.34 -16.74 -15.54
CA GLN A 304 22.01 -17.65 -14.61
C GLN A 304 23.34 -18.11 -15.18
N ALA A 305 23.35 -18.63 -16.41
CA ALA A 305 24.56 -19.11 -17.06
C ALA A 305 25.63 -18.01 -17.25
N ARG A 306 25.21 -16.78 -17.58
CA ARG A 306 26.13 -15.64 -17.73
C ARG A 306 26.73 -15.19 -16.41
N LEU A 307 25.93 -15.15 -15.36
CA LEU A 307 26.38 -14.79 -14.03
C LEU A 307 27.32 -15.87 -13.47
N ASP A 308 27.03 -17.15 -13.71
CA ASP A 308 27.87 -18.30 -13.31
C ASP A 308 29.24 -18.31 -13.98
N ALA A 309 29.28 -17.93 -15.26
CA ALA A 309 30.53 -17.82 -15.99
C ALA A 309 31.43 -16.71 -15.43
N ARG A 310 30.84 -15.68 -14.82
CA ARG A 310 31.56 -14.46 -14.39
C ARG A 310 31.85 -14.42 -12.89
N TYR A 311 30.95 -14.92 -12.05
CA TYR A 311 31.00 -14.75 -10.60
C TYR A 311 31.04 -16.10 -9.88
N ARG A 312 32.15 -16.38 -9.20
CA ARG A 312 32.31 -17.56 -8.32
C ARG A 312 32.29 -17.21 -6.83
N HIS A 313 32.67 -15.98 -6.52
CA HIS A 313 32.71 -15.43 -5.18
C HIS A 313 32.13 -14.01 -5.24
N ILE A 314 31.24 -13.70 -4.32
CA ILE A 314 30.54 -12.41 -4.23
C ILE A 314 30.82 -11.84 -2.84
N LEU A 315 31.36 -10.63 -2.80
CA LEU A 315 31.53 -9.86 -1.57
C LEU A 315 30.54 -8.71 -1.61
N ILE A 316 29.71 -8.59 -0.58
CA ILE A 316 28.76 -7.48 -0.41
C ILE A 316 29.21 -6.72 0.82
N ASP A 317 29.61 -5.47 0.63
CA ASP A 317 29.98 -4.55 1.70
C ASP A 317 28.82 -3.60 2.01
N GLU A 318 28.84 -2.97 3.19
CA GLU A 318 27.83 -2.00 3.65
C GLU A 318 26.38 -2.51 3.53
N PHE A 319 26.16 -3.79 3.83
CA PHE A 319 24.86 -4.45 3.61
C PHE A 319 23.70 -3.79 4.37
N GLN A 320 23.97 -3.09 5.48
CA GLN A 320 22.94 -2.38 6.24
C GLN A 320 22.19 -1.31 5.41
N ASP A 321 22.81 -0.79 4.35
CA ASP A 321 22.24 0.24 3.48
C ASP A 321 21.64 -0.31 2.18
N THR A 322 21.58 -1.65 2.03
CA THR A 322 20.90 -2.31 0.91
C THR A 322 19.38 -2.15 1.01
N ASN A 323 18.71 -1.87 -0.11
CA ASN A 323 17.25 -1.76 -0.15
C ASN A 323 16.57 -3.15 -0.34
N PRO A 324 15.26 -3.28 -0.07
CA PRO A 324 14.56 -4.56 -0.22
C PRO A 324 14.62 -5.15 -1.63
N LEU A 325 14.59 -4.31 -2.68
CA LEU A 325 14.57 -4.76 -4.08
C LEU A 325 15.93 -5.35 -4.51
N GLN A 326 17.03 -4.67 -4.19
CA GLN A 326 18.40 -5.15 -4.39
C GLN A 326 18.62 -6.52 -3.73
N TRP A 327 18.12 -6.68 -2.50
CA TRP A 327 18.20 -7.96 -1.80
C TRP A 327 17.33 -9.04 -2.46
N GLN A 328 16.12 -8.71 -2.90
CA GLN A 328 15.25 -9.63 -3.63
C GLN A 328 15.89 -10.11 -4.94
N ILE A 329 16.51 -9.20 -5.70
CA ILE A 329 17.26 -9.51 -6.93
C ILE A 329 18.37 -10.52 -6.65
N LEU A 330 19.21 -10.26 -5.64
CA LEU A 330 20.30 -11.15 -5.26
C LEU A 330 19.78 -12.51 -4.79
N ARG A 331 18.74 -12.52 -3.95
CA ARG A 331 18.13 -13.76 -3.47
C ARG A 331 17.54 -14.59 -4.60
N ALA A 332 16.85 -13.96 -5.55
CA ALA A 332 16.26 -14.65 -6.69
C ALA A 332 17.35 -15.35 -7.51
N TRP A 333 18.46 -14.66 -7.79
CA TRP A 333 19.62 -15.25 -8.46
C TRP A 333 20.22 -16.43 -7.69
N LEU A 334 20.46 -16.28 -6.38
CA LEU A 334 21.07 -17.32 -5.54
C LEU A 334 20.14 -18.51 -5.27
N ALA A 335 18.82 -18.29 -5.31
CA ALA A 335 17.81 -19.34 -5.15
C ALA A 335 17.62 -20.17 -6.43
N ALA A 336 17.90 -19.61 -7.62
CA ALA A 336 17.69 -20.26 -8.91
C ALA A 336 18.60 -21.50 -9.15
N TYR A 337 19.64 -21.70 -8.33
CA TYR A 337 20.48 -22.89 -8.41
C TYR A 337 19.81 -24.12 -7.79
N GLY A 338 19.67 -25.19 -8.58
CA GLY A 338 19.30 -26.54 -8.09
C GLY A 338 20.41 -27.22 -7.26
N GLU A 339 20.12 -28.40 -6.72
CA GLU A 339 21.06 -29.14 -5.84
C GLU A 339 22.37 -29.54 -6.53
N ASP A 340 22.33 -29.77 -7.86
CA ASP A 340 23.48 -30.22 -8.66
C ASP A 340 24.39 -29.08 -9.16
N HIS A 341 24.02 -27.82 -8.94
CA HIS A 341 24.78 -26.67 -9.43
C HIS A 341 25.65 -26.03 -8.34
N GLN A 342 26.89 -25.71 -8.69
CA GLN A 342 27.83 -25.07 -7.77
C GLN A 342 27.52 -23.58 -7.61
N LYS A 343 26.75 -23.26 -6.57
CA LYS A 343 26.37 -21.88 -6.22
C LYS A 343 27.61 -21.01 -5.92
N PRO A 344 27.60 -19.70 -6.26
CA PRO A 344 28.66 -18.79 -5.89
C PRO A 344 28.72 -18.65 -4.37
N LYS A 345 29.93 -18.50 -3.83
CA LYS A 345 30.10 -18.24 -2.40
C LYS A 345 29.85 -16.76 -2.12
N VAL A 346 28.92 -16.47 -1.24
CA VAL A 346 28.55 -15.10 -0.86
C VAL A 346 29.11 -14.78 0.52
N PHE A 347 29.75 -13.63 0.64
CA PHE A 347 30.22 -13.07 1.90
C PHE A 347 29.64 -11.68 2.06
N ILE A 348 28.96 -11.44 3.18
CA ILE A 348 28.22 -10.20 3.45
C ILE A 348 28.84 -9.54 4.67
N VAL A 349 29.16 -8.25 4.55
CA VAL A 349 29.69 -7.39 5.59
C VAL A 349 28.75 -6.22 5.79
N GLY A 350 28.52 -5.84 7.04
CA GLY A 350 27.76 -4.66 7.39
C GLY A 350 27.61 -4.50 8.91
N ASP A 351 27.32 -3.28 9.36
CA ASP A 351 27.04 -2.96 10.76
C ASP A 351 25.67 -2.31 10.87
N PRO A 352 24.66 -3.00 11.45
CA PRO A 352 23.33 -2.43 11.64
C PRO A 352 23.32 -1.10 12.42
N LYS A 353 24.31 -0.86 13.29
CA LYS A 353 24.41 0.39 14.07
C LYS A 353 24.87 1.58 13.22
N GLN A 354 25.37 1.34 12.00
CA GLN A 354 25.85 2.37 11.09
C GLN A 354 24.86 2.69 9.96
N SER A 355 23.65 2.11 9.97
CA SER A 355 22.64 2.43 8.95
C SER A 355 22.14 3.87 9.11
N ILE A 356 22.51 4.72 8.16
CA ILE A 356 22.11 6.15 8.10
C ILE A 356 21.17 6.46 6.94
N TYR A 357 20.89 5.49 6.07
CA TYR A 357 20.09 5.65 4.84
C TYR A 357 18.64 5.14 4.95
N ARG A 358 18.06 5.08 6.16
CA ARG A 358 16.68 4.58 6.37
C ARG A 358 15.62 5.31 5.53
N PHE A 359 15.86 6.57 5.15
CA PHE A 359 14.96 7.36 4.28
C PHE A 359 14.88 6.86 2.83
N ARG A 360 15.75 5.91 2.42
CA ARG A 360 15.73 5.26 1.09
C ARG A 360 14.91 3.96 1.05
N ARG A 361 14.22 3.60 2.14
CA ARG A 361 13.43 2.35 2.26
C ARG A 361 11.93 2.58 2.20
#